data_AF-A0A4J1UWN0-F1
#
_entry.id   AF-A0A4J1UWN0-F1
#
_cell.length_a   1.000
_cell.length_b   1.000
_cell.length_c   1.000
_cell.angle_alpha   90.00
_cell.angle_beta   90.00
_cell.angle_gamma   90.00
#
_symmetry.space_group_name_H-M   'P 1'
#
loop_
_entity.id
_entity.type
_entity.pdbx_description
1 polymer ?
#
loop_
_entity_poly.entity_id
_entity_poly.type
_entity_poly.pdbx_seq_one_letter_code
_entity_poly.pdbx_strand_id
1 'polypeptide(L)'
;MIELSNTNKQYQEIKDELVLEIAEIDMKLEETQEKIATLNKMAEVLINLKSEDEIGRKLARYDFSKLNLTESTSLENVNEEIRVLQENLDYYLYEFEKRAIRLEIFVSTLNMEKMFS
;
A
#
# COMPACT_ATOMS: atom_id res chain seq x y z
N MET A 1 -8.62 -38.18 22.64
CA MET A 1 -8.80 -37.79 21.22
C MET A 1 -9.31 -36.36 21.02
N ILE A 2 -9.93 -35.72 22.02
CA ILE A 2 -10.51 -34.36 21.90
C ILE A 2 -9.46 -33.24 21.99
N GLU A 3 -8.34 -33.45 22.70
CA GLU A 3 -7.28 -32.42 22.86
C GLU A 3 -6.60 -32.06 21.53
N LEU A 4 -6.21 -33.06 20.73
CA LEU A 4 -5.57 -32.83 19.42
C LEU A 4 -6.46 -32.05 18.44
N SER A 5 -7.78 -32.26 18.45
CA SER A 5 -8.69 -31.51 17.58
C SER A 5 -8.86 -30.05 18.03
N ASN A 6 -8.82 -29.79 19.33
CA ASN A 6 -8.92 -28.44 19.87
C ASN A 6 -7.65 -27.62 19.59
N THR A 7 -6.46 -28.20 19.78
CA THR A 7 -5.18 -27.53 19.47
C THR A 7 -5.06 -27.22 17.98
N ASN A 8 -5.45 -28.16 17.10
CA ASN A 8 -5.41 -27.95 15.66
C ASN A 8 -6.38 -26.83 15.21
N LYS A 9 -7.54 -26.69 15.88
CA LYS A 9 -8.47 -25.58 15.62
C LYS A 9 -7.88 -24.22 16.01
N GLN A 10 -7.24 -24.13 17.18
CA GLN A 10 -6.56 -22.90 17.63
C GLN A 10 -5.42 -22.49 16.70
N TYR A 11 -4.65 -23.44 16.15
CA TYR A 11 -3.60 -23.13 15.19
C TYR A 11 -4.12 -22.59 13.86
N GLN A 12 -5.27 -23.08 13.38
CA GLN A 12 -5.90 -22.51 12.19
C GLN A 12 -6.41 -21.09 12.46
N GLU A 13 -7.02 -20.85 13.61
CA GLU A 13 -7.49 -19.51 14.00
C GLU A 13 -6.34 -18.48 14.01
N ILE A 14 -5.19 -18.83 14.60
CA ILE A 14 -3.99 -17.95 14.61
C ILE A 14 -3.44 -17.73 13.20
N LYS A 15 -3.42 -18.78 12.35
CA LYS A 15 -2.97 -18.66 10.97
C LYS A 15 -3.87 -17.74 10.16
N ASP A 16 -5.18 -17.93 10.29
CA ASP A 16 -6.18 -17.16 9.55
C ASP A 16 -6.15 -15.68 9.96
N GLU A 17 -5.95 -15.39 11.25
CA GLU A 17 -5.73 -14.03 11.75
C GLU A 17 -4.47 -13.39 11.12
N LEU A 18 -3.34 -14.09 11.10
CA LEU A 18 -2.11 -13.58 10.48
C LEU A 18 -2.27 -13.33 8.97
N VAL A 19 -2.98 -14.22 8.26
CA VAL A 19 -3.27 -14.05 6.83
C VAL A 19 -4.19 -12.86 6.60
N LEU A 20 -5.19 -12.66 7.46
CA LEU A 20 -6.08 -11.50 7.39
C LEU A 20 -5.31 -10.20 7.61
N GLU A 21 -4.47 -10.12 8.64
CA GLU A 21 -3.62 -8.94 8.90
C GLU A 21 -2.73 -8.59 7.70
N ILE A 22 -2.13 -9.60 7.05
CA ILE A 22 -1.31 -9.41 5.84
C ILE A 22 -2.15 -8.85 4.70
N ALA A 23 -3.33 -9.41 4.45
CA ALA A 23 -4.23 -8.95 3.39
C ALA A 23 -4.70 -7.51 3.62
N GLU A 24 -5.00 -7.14 4.87
CA GLU A 24 -5.37 -5.76 5.21
C GLU A 24 -4.23 -4.75 4.97
N ILE A 25 -2.98 -5.14 5.23
CA ILE A 25 -1.82 -4.29 4.94
C ILE A 25 -1.58 -4.19 3.43
N ASP A 26 -1.71 -5.30 2.70
CA ASP A 26 -1.58 -5.33 1.24
C ASP A 26 -2.59 -4.40 0.56
N MET A 27 -3.84 -4.42 1.00
CA MET A 27 -4.86 -3.48 0.52
C MET A 27 -4.48 -2.02 0.77
N LYS A 28 -3.89 -1.69 1.93
CA LYS A 28 -3.42 -0.33 2.25
C LYS A 28 -2.22 0.07 1.41
N LEU A 29 -1.32 -0.87 1.10
CA LEU A 29 -0.19 -0.65 0.21
C LEU A 29 -0.69 -0.28 -1.19
N GLU A 30 -1.58 -1.07 -1.77
CA GLU A 30 -2.17 -0.82 -3.09
C GLU A 30 -2.88 0.54 -3.13
N GLU A 31 -3.75 0.81 -2.15
CA GLU A 31 -4.47 2.10 -2.08
C GLU A 31 -3.51 3.30 -1.99
N THR A 32 -2.42 3.16 -1.21
CA THR A 32 -1.42 4.21 -1.06
C THR A 32 -0.65 4.43 -2.37
N GLN A 33 -0.28 3.35 -3.07
CA GLN A 33 0.40 3.42 -4.36
C GLN A 33 -0.48 4.06 -5.45
N GLU A 34 -1.77 3.71 -5.52
CA GLU A 34 -2.72 4.32 -6.46
C GLU A 34 -2.88 5.83 -6.22
N LYS A 35 -2.92 6.26 -4.94
CA LYS A 35 -2.97 7.68 -4.57
C LYS A 35 -1.70 8.41 -5.00
N ILE A 36 -0.52 7.85 -4.73
CA ILE A 36 0.76 8.42 -5.17
C ILE A 36 0.80 8.54 -6.71
N ALA A 37 0.35 7.52 -7.43
CA ALA A 37 0.31 7.55 -8.90
C ALA A 37 -0.61 8.65 -9.43
N THR A 38 -1.74 8.88 -8.76
CA THR A 38 -2.65 9.98 -9.09
C THR A 38 -2.01 11.34 -8.82
N LEU A 39 -1.41 11.53 -7.65
CA LEU A 39 -0.73 12.78 -7.30
C LEU A 39 0.47 13.07 -8.21
N ASN A 40 1.22 12.05 -8.63
CA ASN A 40 2.31 12.22 -9.60
C ASN A 40 1.80 12.77 -10.95
N LYS A 41 0.65 12.28 -11.43
CA LYS A 41 0.00 12.85 -12.64
C LYS A 41 -0.42 14.29 -12.41
N MET A 42 -0.94 14.62 -11.23
CA MET A 42 -1.29 16.01 -10.88
C MET A 42 -0.05 16.91 -10.88
N ALA A 43 1.06 16.45 -10.29
CA ALA A 43 2.33 17.18 -10.28
C ALA A 43 2.85 17.42 -11.71
N GLU A 44 2.82 16.40 -12.56
CA GLU A 44 3.20 16.50 -13.98
C GLU A 44 2.37 17.56 -14.71
N VAL A 45 1.04 17.54 -14.54
CA VAL A 45 0.14 18.53 -15.14
C VAL A 45 0.48 19.95 -14.67
N LEU A 46 0.68 20.14 -13.36
CA LEU A 46 1.02 21.44 -12.77
C LEU A 46 2.36 21.99 -13.27
N ILE A 47 3.34 21.11 -13.51
CA ILE A 47 4.63 21.47 -14.11
C ILE A 47 4.42 21.88 -15.57
N ASN A 48 3.68 21.08 -16.35
CA ASN A 48 3.46 21.31 -17.78
C ASN A 48 2.61 22.54 -18.07
N LEU A 49 1.75 22.99 -17.13
CA LEU A 49 1.04 24.28 -17.25
C LEU A 49 1.98 25.49 -17.35
N LYS A 50 3.21 25.37 -16.83
CA LYS A 50 4.25 26.41 -16.88
C LYS A 50 5.25 26.22 -18.01
N SER A 51 5.06 25.19 -18.86
CA SER A 51 5.95 24.90 -19.99
C SER A 51 6.01 26.06 -20.99
N GLU A 52 7.15 26.25 -21.65
CA GLU A 52 7.27 27.21 -22.76
C GLU A 52 6.61 26.68 -24.05
N ASP A 53 6.50 25.36 -24.19
CA ASP A 53 5.81 24.72 -25.33
C ASP A 53 4.30 24.97 -25.28
N GLU A 54 3.78 25.57 -26.35
CA GLU A 54 2.35 25.90 -26.45
C GLU A 54 1.47 24.66 -26.53
N ILE A 55 1.93 23.61 -27.22
CA ILE A 55 1.17 22.36 -27.36
C ILE A 55 1.10 21.66 -26.00
N GLY A 56 2.24 21.51 -25.33
CA GLY A 56 2.34 20.95 -23.98
C GLY A 56 1.48 21.69 -22.96
N ARG A 57 1.48 23.04 -22.95
CA ARG A 57 0.58 23.81 -22.08
C ARG A 57 -0.90 23.58 -22.38
N LYS A 58 -1.28 23.49 -23.67
CA LYS A 58 -2.68 23.23 -24.05
C LYS A 58 -3.14 21.85 -23.59
N LEU A 59 -2.30 20.84 -23.75
CA LEU A 59 -2.57 19.48 -23.25
C LEU A 59 -2.68 19.49 -21.71
N ALA A 60 -1.77 20.17 -21.02
CA ALA A 60 -1.82 20.27 -19.56
C ALA A 60 -3.12 20.95 -19.05
N ARG A 61 -3.64 21.97 -19.75
CA ARG A 61 -4.94 22.59 -19.40
C ARG A 61 -6.12 21.61 -19.55
N TYR A 62 -6.06 20.74 -20.56
CA TYR A 62 -7.07 19.69 -20.76
C TYR A 62 -6.99 18.67 -19.62
N ASP A 63 -5.80 18.16 -19.31
CA ASP A 63 -5.60 17.18 -18.24
C ASP A 63 -5.91 17.76 -16.86
N PHE A 64 -5.60 19.03 -16.62
CA PHE A 64 -5.98 19.76 -15.40
C PHE A 64 -7.49 19.71 -15.17
N SER A 65 -8.26 19.97 -16.22
CA SER A 65 -9.73 19.88 -16.17
C SER A 65 -10.20 18.45 -15.96
N LYS A 66 -9.58 17.47 -16.63
CA LYS A 66 -9.94 16.05 -16.56
C LYS A 66 -9.68 15.43 -15.18
N LEU A 67 -8.63 15.89 -14.50
CA LEU A 67 -8.29 15.50 -13.13
C LEU A 67 -9.09 16.28 -12.07
N ASN A 68 -10.01 17.16 -12.49
CA ASN A 68 -10.80 18.03 -11.62
C ASN A 68 -9.93 18.89 -10.69
N LEU A 69 -8.77 19.34 -11.18
CA LEU A 69 -7.91 20.23 -10.43
C LEU A 69 -8.52 21.63 -10.31
N THR A 70 -8.15 22.32 -9.24
CA THR A 70 -8.64 23.67 -8.94
C THR A 70 -7.49 24.65 -8.88
N GLU A 71 -7.74 25.94 -9.03
CA GLU A 71 -6.68 26.96 -8.98
C GLU A 71 -5.96 27.02 -7.62
N SER A 72 -6.59 26.52 -6.54
CA SER A 72 -5.96 26.37 -5.23
C SER A 72 -5.07 25.13 -5.12
N THR A 73 -5.11 24.22 -6.09
CA THR A 73 -4.18 23.08 -6.16
C THR A 73 -2.78 23.60 -6.49
N SER A 74 -1.85 23.46 -5.55
CA SER A 74 -0.45 23.87 -5.72
C SER A 74 0.47 22.65 -5.85
N LEU A 75 1.57 22.82 -6.58
CA LEU A 75 2.60 21.78 -6.71
C LEU A 75 3.25 21.46 -5.35
N GLU A 76 3.36 22.47 -4.47
CA GLU A 76 3.87 22.31 -3.11
C GLU A 76 2.99 21.37 -2.28
N ASN A 77 1.67 21.59 -2.27
CA ASN A 77 0.73 20.74 -1.53
C ASN A 77 0.73 19.30 -2.08
N VAL A 78 0.74 19.15 -3.41
CA VAL A 78 0.79 17.83 -4.06
C VAL A 78 2.08 17.08 -3.69
N ASN A 79 3.23 17.75 -3.72
CA ASN A 79 4.51 17.12 -3.36
C ASN A 79 4.60 16.76 -1.88
N GLU A 80 4.05 17.59 -1.00
CA GLU A 80 4.00 17.29 0.44
C GLU A 80 3.11 16.08 0.72
N GLU A 81 1.97 15.98 0.05
CA GLU A 81 1.09 14.80 0.17
C GLU A 81 1.76 13.53 -0.36
N ILE A 82 2.49 13.61 -1.48
CA ILE A 82 3.31 12.50 -1.99
C ILE A 82 4.34 12.07 -0.93
N ARG A 83 5.05 13.02 -0.32
CA ARG A 83 6.06 12.73 0.73
C ARG A 83 5.43 11.96 1.89
N VAL A 84 4.31 12.45 2.42
CA VAL A 84 3.59 11.79 3.53
C VAL A 84 3.11 10.39 3.14
N LEU A 85 2.59 10.21 1.92
CA LEU A 85 2.16 8.89 1.45
C LEU A 85 3.35 7.93 1.24
N GLN A 86 4.51 8.43 0.82
CA GLN A 86 5.73 7.62 0.73
C GLN A 86 6.20 7.16 2.11
N GLU A 87 6.15 8.02 3.12
CA GLU A 87 6.45 7.65 4.51
C GLU A 87 5.46 6.58 5.04
N ASN A 88 4.18 6.71 4.70
CA ASN A 88 3.17 5.69 5.02
C ASN A 88 3.44 4.37 4.29
N LEU A 89 3.87 4.43 3.03
CA LEU A 89 4.20 3.25 2.24
C LEU A 89 5.37 2.48 2.87
N ASP A 90 6.43 3.19 3.27
CA ASP A 90 7.58 2.60 3.97
C ASP A 90 7.15 1.93 5.28
N TYR A 91 6.26 2.57 6.04
CA TYR A 91 5.70 1.99 7.26
C TYR A 91 4.87 0.72 6.98
N TYR A 92 3.99 0.75 6.00
CA TYR A 92 3.16 -0.42 5.66
C TYR A 92 4.00 -1.57 5.11
N LEU A 93 5.05 -1.30 4.33
CA LEU A 93 5.98 -2.30 3.86
C LEU A 93 6.70 -2.98 5.04
N TYR A 94 7.21 -2.19 5.98
CA TYR A 94 7.82 -2.73 7.20
C TYR A 94 6.84 -3.62 7.98
N GLU A 95 5.60 -3.17 8.17
CA GLU A 95 4.61 -3.95 8.91
C GLU A 95 4.21 -5.22 8.15
N PHE A 96 4.08 -5.17 6.83
CA PHE A 96 3.83 -6.33 5.96
C PHE A 96 4.91 -7.39 6.12
N GLU A 97 6.18 -7.00 5.92
CA GLU A 97 7.34 -7.90 6.04
C GLU A 97 7.38 -8.56 7.41
N LYS A 98 7.15 -7.79 8.48
CA LYS A 98 7.09 -8.29 9.84
C LYS A 98 6.01 -9.35 10.04
N ARG A 99 4.80 -9.18 9.47
CA ARG A 99 3.74 -10.22 9.56
C ARG A 99 4.07 -11.43 8.71
N ALA A 100 4.61 -11.23 7.51
CA ALA A 100 5.04 -12.32 6.63
C ALA A 100 6.08 -13.22 7.32
N ILE A 101 7.10 -12.63 7.94
CA ILE A 101 8.12 -13.36 8.73
C ILE A 101 7.47 -14.11 9.90
N ARG A 102 6.53 -13.48 10.61
CA ARG A 102 5.82 -14.14 11.72
C ARG A 102 5.03 -15.37 11.25
N LEU A 103 4.35 -15.26 10.10
CA LEU A 103 3.63 -16.38 9.49
C LEU A 103 4.60 -17.50 9.05
N GLU A 104 5.74 -17.16 8.47
CA GLU A 104 6.78 -18.11 8.08
C GLU A 104 7.32 -18.91 9.28
N ILE A 105 7.65 -18.21 10.39
CA ILE A 105 8.10 -18.84 11.64
C ILE A 105 7.00 -19.74 12.22
N PHE A 106 5.75 -19.27 12.22
CA PHE A 106 4.61 -20.05 12.72
C PHE A 106 4.42 -21.35 11.95
N VAL A 107 4.39 -21.28 10.61
CA VAL A 107 4.26 -22.46 9.74
C VAL A 107 5.43 -23.41 9.91
N SER A 108 6.66 -22.89 10.01
CA SER A 108 7.86 -23.71 10.19
C SER A 108 7.85 -24.47 11.52
N THR A 109 7.41 -23.82 12.59
CA THR A 109 7.29 -24.46 13.92
C THR A 109 6.28 -25.60 13.90
N LEU A 110 5.11 -25.39 13.29
CA LEU A 110 4.09 -26.44 13.14
C LEU A 110 4.56 -27.62 12.28
N ASN A 111 5.35 -27.35 11.24
CA ASN A 111 5.89 -28.41 10.39
C ASN A 111 6.97 -29.24 11.12
N MET A 112 7.77 -28.61 11.98
CA MET A 112 8.71 -29.34 12.85
C MET A 112 7.99 -30.20 13.88
N GLU A 113 6.97 -29.67 14.57
CA GLU A 113 6.16 -30.45 15.54
C GLU A 113 5.57 -31.71 14.89
N LYS A 114 5.04 -31.61 13.67
CA LYS A 114 4.53 -32.75 12.90
C LYS A 114 5.58 -33.79 12.52
N MET A 115 6.85 -33.41 12.42
CA MET A 115 7.94 -34.33 12.05
C MET A 115 8.40 -35.19 13.24
N PHE A 116 8.16 -34.73 14.47
CA PHE A 116 8.56 -35.40 15.71
C PHE A 116 7.37 -36.02 16.49
N SER A 117 6.13 -35.85 16.00
CA SER A 117 4.90 -36.48 16.53
C SER A 117 4.56 -37.78 15.82
#